data_AF-A5UI84-F1
#
_entry.id   AF-A5UI84-F1
#
_cell.length_a   1.000
_cell.length_b   1.000
_cell.length_c   1.000
_cell.angle_alpha   90.00
_cell.angle_beta   90.00
_cell.angle_gamma   90.00
#
_symmetry.space_group_name_H-M   'P 1'
#
loop_
_entity.id
_entity.type
_entity.pdbx_description
1 polymer ?
#
loop_
_entity_poly.entity_id
_entity_poly.type
_entity_poly.pdbx_seq_one_letter_code
_entity_poly.pdbx_strand_id
1 'polypeptide(L)'
;MHCPFCDTEETKVIDSRLVSDGYQVRRRRECGHCHERFTTFEMAELIIPKIIKTDGTREPFNEDKLRSGIQHALEKRPVSADDVEKAINHIILQLRATGEREVPSKLVGKLAMNELKKTR
;
A
#
# COMPACT_ATOMS: atom_id res chain seq x y z
N MET A 1 -8.88 16.32 16.51
CA MET A 1 -9.84 15.83 15.50
C MET A 1 -11.15 16.52 15.76
N HIS A 2 -11.72 17.19 14.75
CA HIS A 2 -12.91 18.03 14.89
C HIS A 2 -14.16 17.19 15.19
N CYS A 3 -15.06 17.71 16.03
CA CYS A 3 -16.36 17.12 16.30
C CYS A 3 -17.27 17.29 15.07
N PRO A 4 -17.84 16.22 14.50
CA PRO A 4 -18.69 16.33 13.31
C PRO A 4 -20.03 17.03 13.55
N PHE A 5 -20.39 17.33 14.81
CA PHE A 5 -21.68 17.93 15.19
C PHE A 5 -21.58 19.42 15.54
N CYS A 6 -20.46 19.87 16.09
CA CYS A 6 -20.28 21.26 16.53
C CYS A 6 -18.91 21.86 16.16
N ASP A 7 -18.10 21.14 15.38
CA ASP A 7 -16.80 21.55 14.81
C ASP A 7 -15.70 21.93 15.82
N THR A 8 -15.92 21.78 17.13
CA THR A 8 -14.84 21.97 18.11
C THR A 8 -13.73 20.92 17.96
N GLU A 9 -12.50 21.30 18.27
CA GLU A 9 -11.36 20.38 18.33
C GLU A 9 -11.28 19.56 19.62
N GLU A 10 -12.04 19.97 20.65
CA GLU A 10 -12.05 19.37 21.97
C GLU A 10 -12.77 18.01 21.96
N THR A 11 -12.07 16.95 21.55
CA THR A 11 -12.60 15.58 21.50
C THR A 11 -11.64 14.61 22.16
N LYS A 12 -12.17 13.75 23.05
CA LYS A 12 -11.40 12.72 23.77
C LYS A 12 -11.73 11.32 23.27
N VAL A 13 -10.75 10.43 23.22
CA VAL A 13 -10.94 9.00 22.92
C VAL A 13 -11.40 8.31 24.22
N ILE A 14 -12.54 7.62 24.18
CA ILE A 14 -13.12 6.92 25.35
C ILE A 14 -13.05 5.40 25.24
N ASP A 15 -12.93 4.86 24.03
CA ASP A 15 -12.76 3.43 23.76
C ASP A 15 -11.89 3.26 22.51
N SER A 16 -10.93 2.34 22.55
CA SER A 16 -10.03 2.05 21.43
C SER A 16 -9.79 0.55 21.35
N ARG A 17 -10.13 -0.05 20.21
CA ARG A 17 -9.96 -1.50 19.98
C ARG A 17 -9.56 -1.80 18.54
N LEU A 18 -8.83 -2.90 18.38
CA LEU A 18 -8.51 -3.48 17.09
C LEU A 18 -9.77 -4.10 16.46
N VAL A 19 -9.94 -3.88 15.17
CA VAL A 19 -10.99 -4.47 14.32
C VAL A 19 -10.35 -4.93 13.00
N SER A 20 -11.12 -5.61 12.15
CA SER A 20 -10.66 -6.09 10.84
C SER A 20 -9.38 -6.91 10.96
N ASP A 21 -9.40 -7.96 11.79
CA ASP A 21 -8.26 -8.85 12.04
C ASP A 21 -6.97 -8.14 12.48
N GLY A 22 -7.10 -6.98 13.12
CA GLY A 22 -5.96 -6.18 13.61
C GLY A 22 -5.45 -5.13 12.64
N TYR A 23 -6.00 -5.05 11.43
CA TYR A 23 -5.56 -4.08 10.41
C TYR A 23 -6.17 -2.68 10.58
N GLN A 24 -7.16 -2.51 11.46
CA GLN A 24 -7.80 -1.23 11.72
C GLN A 24 -7.97 -0.97 13.22
N VAL A 25 -7.82 0.29 13.63
CA VAL A 25 -8.12 0.74 14.99
C VAL A 25 -9.43 1.51 14.95
N ARG A 26 -10.45 0.99 15.63
CA ARG A 26 -11.72 1.69 15.85
C ARG A 26 -11.62 2.48 17.14
N ARG A 27 -11.82 3.80 17.07
CA ARG A 27 -11.83 4.70 18.24
C ARG A 27 -13.21 5.31 18.42
N ARG A 28 -13.80 5.18 19.62
CA ARG A 28 -14.98 5.94 20.03
C ARG A 28 -14.50 7.25 20.66
N ARG A 29 -15.01 8.37 20.17
CA ARG A 29 -14.68 9.72 20.65
C ARG A 29 -15.92 10.35 21.26
N GLU A 30 -15.71 11.21 22.25
CA GLU A 30 -16.73 12.06 22.87
C GLU A 30 -16.28 13.52 22.76
N CYS A 31 -17.20 14.40 22.39
CA CYS A 31 -16.99 15.84 22.34
C CYS A 31 -17.00 16.45 23.76
N GLY A 32 -16.03 17.30 24.07
CA GLY A 32 -16.00 18.07 25.32
C GLY A 32 -17.06 19.17 25.40
N HIS A 33 -17.50 19.68 24.25
CA HIS A 33 -18.45 20.80 24.17
C HIS A 33 -19.91 20.36 24.07
N CYS A 34 -20.27 19.55 23.06
CA CYS A 34 -21.65 19.12 22.84
C CYS A 34 -21.96 17.72 23.37
N HIS A 35 -20.99 17.04 23.98
CA HIS A 35 -21.09 15.68 24.54
C HIS A 35 -21.49 14.56 23.57
N GLU A 36 -21.62 14.88 22.28
CA GLU A 36 -21.92 13.89 21.25
C GLU A 36 -20.78 12.89 21.07
N ARG A 37 -21.18 11.66 20.72
CA ARG A 37 -20.25 10.53 20.58
C ARG A 37 -20.21 10.03 19.14
N PHE A 38 -19.01 9.92 18.59
CA PHE A 38 -18.77 9.46 17.22
C PHE A 38 -17.65 8.44 17.16
N THR A 39 -17.55 7.73 16.04
CA THR A 39 -16.57 6.66 15.85
C THR A 39 -15.65 7.02 14.70
N THR A 40 -14.36 6.81 14.87
CA THR A 40 -13.35 7.00 13.83
C THR A 40 -12.63 5.68 13.60
N PHE A 41 -12.19 5.47 12.37
CA PHE A 41 -11.41 4.31 11.98
C PHE A 41 -10.05 4.80 11.50
N GLU A 42 -8.99 4.20 12.02
CA GLU A 42 -7.63 4.41 11.56
C GLU A 42 -7.16 3.14 10.88
N MET A 43 -6.62 3.29 9.68
CA MET A 43 -6.13 2.20 8.84
C MET A 43 -4.79 2.62 8.25
N ALA A 44 -3.89 1.65 8.05
CA ALA A 44 -2.66 1.90 7.31
C ALA A 44 -2.99 2.28 5.86
N GLU A 45 -2.55 3.47 5.43
CA GLU A 45 -2.65 3.87 4.04
C GLU A 45 -1.48 3.26 3.26
N LEU A 46 -1.77 2.23 2.46
CA LEU A 46 -0.76 1.55 1.63
C LEU A 46 -0.71 2.19 0.25
N ILE A 47 0.08 3.25 0.12
CA ILE A 47 0.30 3.94 -1.16
C ILE A 47 1.30 3.15 -1.99
N ILE A 48 1.00 2.94 -3.29
CA ILE A 48 2.01 2.47 -4.24
C ILE A 48 2.81 3.68 -4.72
N PRO A 49 4.15 3.68 -4.61
CA PRO A 49 4.98 4.80 -5.03
C PRO A 49 4.88 5.07 -6.52
N LYS A 50 5.03 6.35 -6.91
CA LYS A 50 5.36 6.70 -8.30
C LYS A 50 6.77 6.21 -8.64
N ILE A 51 7.00 5.91 -9.91
CA ILE A 51 8.28 5.43 -10.41
C ILE A 51 9.04 6.59 -11.04
N ILE A 52 10.24 6.85 -10.52
CA ILE A 52 11.21 7.77 -11.11
C ILE A 52 12.02 6.98 -12.16
N LYS A 53 11.87 7.35 -13.42
CA LYS A 53 12.57 6.73 -14.54
C LYS A 53 14.01 7.22 -14.61
N THR A 54 14.82 6.56 -15.44
CA THR A 54 16.25 6.85 -15.57
C THR A 54 16.53 8.27 -16.10
N ASP A 55 15.59 8.82 -16.88
CA ASP A 55 15.60 10.19 -17.39
C ASP A 55 15.07 11.23 -16.38
N GLY A 56 14.68 10.80 -15.17
CA GLY A 56 14.12 11.64 -14.12
C GLY A 56 12.61 11.88 -14.22
N THR A 57 11.93 11.36 -15.24
CA THR A 57 10.48 11.46 -15.36
C THR A 57 9.77 10.65 -14.27
N ARG A 58 8.59 11.13 -13.83
CA ARG A 58 7.78 10.48 -12.79
C ARG A 58 6.50 9.94 -13.42
N GLU A 59 6.31 8.64 -13.35
CA GLU A 59 5.07 7.99 -13.78
C GLU A 59 4.41 7.24 -12.63
N PRO A 60 3.07 7.12 -12.61
CA PRO A 60 2.41 6.16 -11.72
C PRO A 60 2.96 4.75 -11.95
N PHE A 61 3.04 3.95 -10.89
CA PHE A 61 3.31 2.52 -11.05
C PHE A 61 2.24 1.89 -11.95
N ASN A 62 2.68 1.12 -12.93
CA ASN A 62 1.82 0.43 -13.88
C ASN A 62 2.10 -1.07 -13.78
N GLU A 63 1.12 -1.81 -13.28
CA GLU A 63 1.23 -3.26 -13.09
C GLU A 63 1.37 -4.00 -14.44
N ASP A 64 0.65 -3.58 -15.48
CA ASP A 64 0.73 -4.19 -16.81
C ASP A 64 2.15 -4.10 -17.38
N LYS A 65 2.82 -2.95 -17.21
CA LYS A 65 4.24 -2.78 -17.60
C LYS A 65 5.15 -3.76 -16.86
N LEU A 66 4.93 -3.97 -15.56
CA LEU A 66 5.70 -4.94 -14.77
C LEU A 66 5.43 -6.38 -15.27
N ARG A 67 4.16 -6.71 -15.47
CA ARG A 67 3.70 -8.01 -15.95
C ARG A 67 4.28 -8.37 -17.31
N SER A 68 4.18 -7.47 -18.28
CA SER A 68 4.78 -7.66 -19.61
C SER A 68 6.30 -7.84 -19.52
N GLY A 69 6.97 -7.08 -18.66
CA GLY A 69 8.42 -7.23 -18.42
C GLY A 69 8.79 -8.60 -17.84
N ILE A 70 8.02 -9.10 -16.87
CA ILE A 70 8.22 -10.43 -16.29
C ILE A 70 7.94 -11.53 -17.31
N GLN A 71 6.83 -11.44 -18.03
CA GLN A 71 6.46 -12.43 -19.06
C GLN A 71 7.52 -12.52 -20.16
N HIS A 72 8.02 -11.38 -20.64
CA HIS A 72 9.09 -11.37 -21.64
C HIS A 72 10.38 -12.03 -21.12
N ALA A 73 10.72 -11.82 -19.84
CA ALA A 73 11.87 -12.49 -19.22
C ALA A 73 11.68 -14.02 -19.05
N LEU A 74 10.44 -14.49 -19.06
CA LEU A 74 10.05 -15.90 -18.86
C LEU A 74 9.64 -16.63 -20.15
N GLU A 75 9.66 -15.98 -21.31
CA GLU A 75 9.09 -16.48 -22.58
C GLU A 75 9.57 -17.88 -23.01
N LYS A 76 10.78 -18.29 -22.60
CA LYS A 76 11.36 -19.62 -22.90
C LYS A 76 11.43 -20.55 -21.69
N ARG A 77 10.66 -20.27 -20.63
CA ARG A 77 10.66 -21.03 -19.37
C ARG A 77 9.24 -21.49 -19.04
N PRO A 78 9.04 -22.77 -18.69
CA PRO A 78 7.75 -23.26 -18.23
C PRO A 78 7.51 -22.79 -16.79
N VAL A 79 6.91 -21.61 -16.64
CA VAL A 79 6.45 -21.07 -15.35
C VAL A 79 4.94 -20.95 -15.39
N SER A 80 4.26 -21.36 -14.33
CA SER A 80 2.80 -21.28 -14.26
C SER A 80 2.34 -19.82 -14.22
N ALA A 81 1.13 -19.54 -14.72
CA ALA A 81 0.53 -18.21 -14.62
C ALA A 81 0.37 -17.78 -13.15
N ASP A 82 -0.01 -18.72 -12.27
CA ASP A 82 -0.13 -18.50 -10.83
C ASP A 82 1.17 -18.02 -10.17
N ASP A 83 2.31 -18.58 -10.57
CA ASP A 83 3.60 -18.16 -10.01
C ASP A 83 4.01 -16.78 -10.49
N VAL A 84 3.64 -16.39 -11.72
CA VAL A 84 3.80 -15.03 -12.22
C VAL A 84 2.93 -14.05 -11.40
N GLU A 85 1.67 -14.39 -11.14
CA GLU A 85 0.79 -13.56 -10.29
C GLU A 85 1.35 -13.40 -8.88
N LYS A 86 1.82 -14.48 -8.27
CA LYS A 86 2.44 -14.44 -6.93
C LYS A 86 3.67 -13.52 -6.92
N ALA A 87 4.53 -13.60 -7.93
CA ALA A 87 5.69 -12.73 -8.05
C ALA A 87 5.30 -11.26 -8.15
N ILE A 88 4.32 -10.93 -9.00
CA ILE A 88 3.82 -9.56 -9.17
C ILE A 88 3.24 -9.02 -7.86
N ASN A 89 2.36 -9.79 -7.21
CA ASN A 89 1.76 -9.43 -5.93
C ASN A 89 2.82 -9.19 -4.84
N HIS A 90 3.86 -10.03 -4.79
CA HIS A 90 4.94 -9.86 -3.84
C HIS A 90 5.75 -8.58 -4.11
N ILE A 91 6.03 -8.25 -5.37
CA ILE A 91 6.70 -6.99 -5.74
C ILE A 91 5.84 -5.79 -5.34
N ILE A 92 4.52 -5.81 -5.61
CA ILE A 92 3.60 -4.73 -5.22
C ILE A 92 3.58 -4.56 -3.70
N LEU A 93 3.53 -5.66 -2.95
CA LEU A 93 3.58 -5.63 -1.49
C LEU A 93 4.88 -5.00 -1.00
N GLN A 94 6.02 -5.39 -1.57
CA GLN A 94 7.32 -4.80 -1.24
C GLN A 94 7.39 -3.31 -1.58
N LEU A 95 6.82 -2.89 -2.70
CA LEU A 95 6.74 -1.48 -3.08
C LEU A 95 5.89 -0.67 -2.09
N ARG A 96 4.73 -1.18 -1.68
CA ARG A 96 3.89 -0.56 -0.64
C ARG A 96 4.59 -0.49 0.71
N ALA A 97 5.30 -1.57 1.09
CA ALA A 97 6.03 -1.66 2.35
C ALA A 97 7.19 -0.66 2.45
N THR A 98 7.64 -0.06 1.33
CA THR A 98 8.63 1.02 1.38
C THR A 98 8.10 2.26 2.12
N GLY A 99 6.78 2.52 2.09
CA GLY A 99 6.18 3.73 2.64
C GLY A 99 6.55 5.02 1.90
N GLU A 100 7.34 4.92 0.82
CA GLU A 100 7.81 6.05 0.05
C GLU A 100 6.75 6.53 -0.95
N ARG A 101 6.76 7.84 -1.25
CA ARG A 101 5.88 8.40 -2.28
C ARG A 101 6.41 8.17 -3.69
N GLU A 102 7.73 8.08 -3.85
CA GLU A 102 8.41 7.90 -5.13
C GLU A 102 9.60 6.95 -4.97
N VAL A 103 9.82 6.05 -5.93
CA VAL A 103 10.97 5.14 -5.93
C VAL A 103 11.64 5.08 -7.30
N PRO A 104 12.97 4.87 -7.36
CA PRO A 104 13.66 4.69 -8.64
C PRO A 104 13.20 3.42 -9.38
N SER A 105 13.11 3.49 -10.71
CA SER A 105 12.82 2.34 -11.58
C SER A 105 13.77 1.16 -11.37
N LYS A 106 15.03 1.44 -11.00
CA LYS A 106 16.05 0.44 -10.65
C LYS A 106 15.62 -0.43 -9.47
N LEU A 107 14.88 0.11 -8.50
CA LEU A 107 14.35 -0.67 -7.37
C LEU A 107 13.36 -1.72 -7.87
N VAL A 108 12.40 -1.32 -8.71
CA VAL A 108 11.41 -2.24 -9.31
C VAL A 108 12.12 -3.36 -10.08
N GLY A 109 13.12 -3.01 -10.89
CA GLY A 109 13.92 -4.00 -11.62
C GLY A 109 14.66 -4.98 -10.69
N LYS A 110 15.22 -4.50 -9.58
CA LYS A 110 15.86 -5.35 -8.56
C LYS A 110 14.86 -6.32 -7.92
N LEU A 111 13.66 -5.84 -7.56
CA LEU A 111 12.62 -6.69 -6.98
C LEU A 111 12.15 -7.76 -7.98
N ALA A 112 11.92 -7.37 -9.24
CA ALA A 112 11.59 -8.30 -10.31
C ALA A 112 12.67 -9.38 -10.51
N MET A 113 13.95 -9.00 -10.55
CA MET A 113 15.06 -9.94 -10.63
C MET A 113 15.13 -10.90 -9.43
N ASN A 114 14.81 -10.42 -8.23
CA ASN A 114 14.78 -11.26 -7.04
C ASN A 114 13.66 -12.31 -7.11
N GLU A 115 12.47 -11.95 -7.60
CA GLU A 115 11.39 -12.93 -7.80
C GLU A 115 11.71 -13.92 -8.91
N LEU A 116 12.25 -13.45 -10.04
CA LEU A 116 12.66 -14.33 -11.15
C LEU A 116 13.77 -15.32 -10.80
N LYS A 117 14.57 -15.03 -9.77
CA LYS A 117 15.57 -15.98 -9.24
C LYS A 117 14.93 -17.11 -8.43
N LYS A 118 13.77 -16.88 -7.82
CA LYS A 118 13.04 -17.89 -7.03
C LYS A 118 12.29 -18.87 -7.92
N THR A 119 11.90 -18.44 -9.13
CA THR A 119 11.29 -19.30 -10.16
C THR A 119 12.33 -20.14 -10.92
N ARG A 120 13.46 -20.47 -10.28
CA ARG A 120 14.50 -21.37 -10.83
C ARG A 120 14.28 -22.80 -10.38
#